data_AF-A0A932E3M7-F1
#
_entry.id   AF-A0A932E3M7-F1
#
_cell.length_a   1.000
_cell.length_b   1.000
_cell.length_c   1.000
_cell.angle_alpha   90.00
_cell.angle_beta   90.00
_cell.angle_gamma   90.00
#
_symmetry.space_group_name_H-M   'P 1'
#
loop_
_entity.id
_entity.type
_entity.pdbx_description
1 polymer ?
#
loop_
_entity_poly.entity_id
_entity_poly.type
_entity_poly.pdbx_seq_one_letter_code
_entity_poly.pdbx_strand_id
1 'polypeptide(L)'
;MLDTIVINGQVVTPEGAGAWEIGIAGETIAAVAQPGTLPREGARVLDAAGLVVVPGGIDPHPDAIRSGYPSFKVFTTDVLPPHPKRQGNRLDFGRIGYAMEKVVPAGRIST
;
A
#
# COMPACT_ATOMS: atom_id res chain seq x y z
N MET A 1 1.95 -19.31 -17.64
CA MET A 1 0.53 -18.93 -17.68
C MET A 1 0.26 -18.08 -16.45
N LEU A 2 -0.68 -17.14 -16.49
CA LEU A 2 -1.05 -16.34 -15.31
C LEU A 2 -2.19 -17.04 -14.56
N ASP A 3 -2.13 -17.03 -13.24
CA ASP A 3 -3.18 -17.62 -12.38
C ASP A 3 -4.18 -16.56 -11.91
N THR A 4 -3.73 -15.33 -11.69
CA THR A 4 -4.57 -14.20 -11.26
C THR A 4 -4.13 -12.91 -11.92
N ILE A 5 -5.09 -12.06 -12.28
CA ILE A 5 -4.83 -10.72 -12.80
C ILE A 5 -5.66 -9.71 -12.01
N VAL A 6 -5.01 -8.67 -11.49
CA VAL A 6 -5.69 -7.51 -10.90
C VAL A 6 -5.80 -6.40 -11.95
N ILE A 7 -7.02 -5.91 -12.18
CA ILE A 7 -7.31 -4.90 -13.21
C ILE A 7 -8.02 -3.67 -12.63
N ASN A 8 -8.04 -2.57 -13.40
CA ASN A 8 -8.78 -1.33 -13.12
C ASN A 8 -8.44 -0.62 -11.79
N GLY A 9 -7.48 -1.13 -11.03
CA GLY A 9 -6.97 -0.50 -9.83
C GLY A 9 -5.91 0.54 -10.15
N GLN A 10 -5.70 1.44 -9.20
CA GLN A 10 -4.53 2.30 -9.24
C GLN A 10 -3.37 1.61 -8.51
N VAL A 11 -2.35 1.19 -9.25
CA VAL A 11 -1.24 0.42 -8.69
C VAL A 11 -0.11 1.35 -8.28
N VAL A 12 0.43 1.15 -7.08
CA VAL A 12 1.64 1.82 -6.58
C VAL A 12 2.87 0.98 -6.93
N THR A 13 3.78 1.55 -7.69
CA THR A 13 5.10 0.98 -8.03
C THR A 13 6.21 1.89 -7.47
N PRO A 14 7.50 1.46 -7.50
CA PRO A 14 8.61 2.31 -7.09
C PRO A 14 8.72 3.63 -7.87
N GLU A 15 8.24 3.65 -9.12
CA GLU A 15 8.27 4.81 -10.02
C GLU A 15 7.10 5.78 -9.80
N GLY A 16 6.10 5.36 -9.01
CA GLY A 16 4.91 6.15 -8.72
C GLY A 16 3.63 5.35 -8.80
N ALA A 17 2.49 6.05 -8.72
CA ALA A 17 1.18 5.41 -8.76
C ALA A 17 0.48 5.66 -10.10
N GLY A 18 -0.08 4.62 -10.72
CA GLY A 18 -0.66 4.72 -12.06
C GLY A 18 -1.64 3.60 -12.41
N ALA A 19 -2.20 3.66 -13.61
CA ALA A 19 -3.08 2.63 -14.13
C ALA A 19 -2.23 1.47 -14.67
N TRP A 20 -2.24 0.36 -13.94
CA TRP A 20 -1.51 -0.86 -14.29
C TRP A 20 -2.36 -2.09 -13.99
N GLU A 21 -2.09 -3.18 -14.70
CA GLU A 21 -2.58 -4.51 -14.36
C GLU A 21 -1.45 -5.33 -13.74
N ILE A 22 -1.78 -6.14 -12.73
CA ILE A 22 -0.83 -7.02 -12.05
C ILE A 22 -1.15 -8.46 -12.41
N GLY A 23 -0.23 -9.13 -13.10
CA GLY A 23 -0.29 -10.55 -13.40
C GLY A 23 0.48 -11.35 -12.36
N ILE A 24 -0.17 -12.35 -11.78
CA ILE A 24 0.39 -13.24 -10.77
C ILE A 24 0.49 -14.66 -11.35
N ALA A 25 1.64 -15.29 -11.14
CA ALA A 25 1.84 -16.72 -11.42
C ALA A 25 2.45 -17.38 -10.18
N GLY A 26 1.78 -18.40 -9.65
CA GLY A 26 2.05 -19.01 -8.36
C GLY A 26 2.06 -17.95 -7.26
N GLU A 27 3.22 -17.79 -6.62
CA GLU A 27 3.44 -16.86 -5.52
C GLU A 27 4.19 -15.58 -5.95
N THR A 28 4.36 -15.37 -7.26
CA THR A 28 5.18 -14.28 -7.80
C THR A 28 4.35 -13.30 -8.63
N ILE A 29 4.67 -12.01 -8.52
CA ILE A 29 4.22 -11.00 -9.48
C ILE A 29 4.98 -11.24 -10.79
N ALA A 30 4.34 -11.92 -11.73
CA ALA A 30 4.91 -12.31 -13.00
C ALA A 30 4.92 -11.16 -14.03
N ALA A 31 4.02 -10.18 -13.88
CA ALA A 31 3.97 -9.01 -14.75
C ALA A 31 3.33 -7.80 -14.07
N VAL A 32 3.84 -6.62 -14.42
CA VAL A 32 3.17 -5.32 -14.23
C VAL A 32 3.07 -4.71 -15.62
N ALA A 33 1.86 -4.48 -16.13
CA ALA A 33 1.68 -4.12 -17.53
C ALA A 33 0.53 -3.12 -17.73
N GLN A 34 0.50 -2.51 -18.91
CA GLN A 34 -0.57 -1.56 -19.26
C GLN A 34 -1.93 -2.26 -19.29
N PRO A 35 -3.02 -1.54 -18.97
CA PRO A 35 -4.38 -2.08 -19.06
C PRO A 35 -4.68 -2.76 -20.39
N GLY A 36 -5.30 -3.94 -20.33
CA GLY A 36 -5.68 -4.69 -21.52
C GLY A 36 -4.58 -5.59 -22.11
N THR A 37 -3.33 -5.49 -21.65
CA THR A 37 -2.21 -6.21 -22.28
C THR A 37 -2.00 -7.63 -21.78
N LEU A 38 -2.47 -7.97 -20.58
CA LEU A 38 -2.23 -9.29 -19.99
C LEU A 38 -3.16 -10.37 -20.56
N PRO A 39 -2.67 -11.60 -20.81
CA PRO A 39 -3.48 -12.71 -21.30
C PRO A 39 -4.43 -13.20 -20.20
N ARG A 40 -5.74 -13.11 -20.46
CA ARG A 40 -6.79 -13.45 -19.48
C ARG A 40 -7.14 -14.93 -19.44
N GLU A 41 -6.73 -15.69 -20.44
CA GLU A 41 -7.09 -17.10 -20.57
C GLU A 41 -6.56 -17.92 -19.39
N GLY A 42 -7.46 -18.62 -18.70
CA GLY A 42 -7.13 -19.45 -17.53
C GLY A 42 -6.84 -18.68 -16.23
N ALA A 43 -6.78 -17.34 -16.26
CA ALA A 43 -6.50 -16.52 -15.09
C ALA A 43 -7.78 -16.06 -14.38
N ARG A 44 -7.77 -16.06 -13.04
CA ARG A 44 -8.80 -15.38 -12.24
C ARG A 44 -8.64 -13.87 -12.36
N VAL A 45 -9.68 -13.16 -12.79
CA VAL A 45 -9.65 -11.70 -12.88
C VAL A 45 -10.24 -11.08 -11.62
N LEU A 46 -9.51 -10.15 -11.01
CA LEU A 46 -9.90 -9.35 -9.86
C LEU A 46 -10.06 -7.90 -10.31
N ASP A 47 -11.29 -7.39 -10.24
CA ASP A 47 -11.59 -6.00 -10.55
C ASP A 47 -11.38 -5.11 -9.32
N ALA A 48 -10.42 -4.20 -9.41
CA ALA A 48 -10.06 -3.25 -8.37
C ALA A 48 -10.47 -1.82 -8.71
N ALA A 49 -11.50 -1.63 -9.55
CA ALA A 49 -12.04 -0.33 -9.90
C ALA A 49 -12.34 0.54 -8.66
N GLY A 50 -11.78 1.76 -8.64
CA GLY A 50 -11.92 2.69 -7.53
C GLY A 50 -11.06 2.37 -6.30
N LEU A 51 -10.26 1.30 -6.34
CA LEU A 51 -9.33 0.90 -5.28
C LEU A 51 -7.88 1.24 -5.65
N VAL A 52 -7.03 1.25 -4.63
CA VAL A 52 -5.57 1.37 -4.77
C VAL A 52 -4.92 0.05 -4.42
N VAL A 53 -4.09 -0.45 -5.33
CA VAL A 53 -3.31 -1.68 -5.17
C VAL A 53 -1.92 -1.30 -4.72
N VAL A 54 -1.58 -1.62 -3.47
CA VAL A 54 -0.30 -1.29 -2.86
C VAL A 54 0.52 -2.55 -2.58
N PRO A 55 1.86 -2.49 -2.61
CA PRO A 55 2.69 -3.56 -2.07
C PRO A 55 2.31 -3.85 -0.61
N GLY A 56 2.38 -5.12 -0.24
CA GLY A 56 2.15 -5.54 1.14
C GLY A 56 3.12 -4.83 2.09
N GLY A 57 2.60 -4.28 3.19
CA GLY A 57 3.44 -3.72 4.24
C GLY A 57 4.17 -4.84 4.99
N ILE A 58 5.49 -4.70 5.13
CA ILE A 58 6.29 -5.55 6.03
C ILE A 58 6.42 -4.79 7.34
N ASP A 59 6.00 -5.39 8.46
CA ASP A 59 6.13 -4.78 9.78
C ASP A 59 7.52 -5.08 10.39
N PRO A 60 8.32 -4.06 10.72
CA PRO A 60 9.65 -4.26 11.27
C PRO A 60 9.68 -4.61 12.77
N HIS A 61 8.54 -4.53 13.49
CA HIS A 61 8.48 -4.74 14.95
C HIS A 61 7.50 -5.86 15.37
N PRO A 62 7.63 -7.09 14.83
CA PRO A 62 6.68 -8.18 15.11
C PRO A 62 6.61 -8.54 16.59
N ASP A 63 7.73 -8.45 17.32
CA ASP A 63 7.79 -8.79 18.74
C ASP A 63 7.12 -7.73 19.62
N ALA A 64 7.16 -6.46 19.24
CA ALA A 64 6.40 -5.40 19.92
C ALA A 64 4.89 -5.64 19.78
N ILE A 65 4.43 -6.00 18.58
CA ILE A 65 3.02 -6.33 18.34
C ILE A 65 2.58 -7.55 19.17
N ARG A 66 3.37 -8.63 19.15
CA ARG A 66 3.10 -9.84 19.96
C ARG A 66 3.08 -9.56 21.46
N SER A 67 3.88 -8.59 21.91
CA SER A 67 3.92 -8.14 23.30
C SER A 67 2.77 -7.18 23.66
N GLY A 68 1.82 -6.96 22.75
CA GLY A 68 0.63 -6.14 22.98
C GLY A 68 0.84 -4.64 22.78
N TYR A 69 1.92 -4.23 22.12
CA TYR A 69 2.14 -2.82 21.78
C TYR A 69 1.35 -2.47 20.50
N PRO A 70 0.48 -1.45 20.54
CA PRO A 70 -0.21 -1.00 19.33
C PRO A 70 0.80 -0.35 18.38
N SER A 71 0.70 -0.64 17.08
CA SER A 71 1.42 0.04 16.01
C SER A 71 0.43 0.79 15.12
N PHE A 72 0.87 1.92 14.55
CA PHE A 72 0.12 2.63 13.53
C PHE A 72 1.09 3.08 12.44
N LYS A 73 0.68 2.93 11.18
CA LYS A 73 1.49 3.34 10.03
C LYS A 73 1.20 4.80 9.69
N VAL A 74 2.26 5.60 9.62
CA VAL A 74 2.18 7.00 9.17
C VAL A 74 2.75 7.11 7.76
N PHE A 75 2.00 7.73 6.86
CA PHE A 75 2.49 8.08 5.52
C PHE A 75 3.01 9.53 5.53
N THR A 76 4.28 9.70 5.18
CA THR A 76 4.91 11.03 4.98
C THR A 76 4.70 11.57 3.57
N THR A 77 4.01 10.80 2.72
CA THR A 77 3.59 11.12 1.35
C THR A 77 2.08 10.93 1.19
N ASP A 78 1.50 11.54 0.16
CA ASP A 78 0.14 11.23 -0.26
C ASP A 78 0.15 9.91 -1.04
N VAL A 79 -0.29 8.82 -0.40
CA VAL A 79 -0.33 7.48 -1.00
C VAL A 79 -1.39 7.36 -2.10
N LEU A 80 -2.35 8.28 -2.12
CA LEU A 80 -3.43 8.31 -3.09
C LEU A 80 -3.32 9.61 -3.91
N PRO A 81 -3.72 9.63 -5.20
CA PRO A 81 -3.65 10.83 -6.02
C PRO A 81 -4.49 11.98 -5.45
N PRO A 82 -4.15 13.22 -5.81
CA PRO A 82 -4.99 14.37 -5.52
C PRO A 82 -6.40 14.13 -6.04
N HIS A 83 -7.41 14.33 -5.18
CA HIS A 83 -8.81 14.18 -5.56
C HIS A 83 -9.63 15.30 -4.90
N PRO A 84 -10.48 16.04 -5.65
CA PRO A 84 -11.14 17.24 -5.15
C PRO A 84 -12.09 17.00 -3.97
N LYS A 85 -12.57 15.76 -3.78
CA LYS A 85 -13.44 15.38 -2.65
C LYS A 85 -12.73 14.63 -1.52
N ARG A 86 -11.41 14.43 -1.59
CA ARG A 86 -10.65 13.67 -0.60
C ARG A 86 -9.45 14.48 -0.12
N GLN A 87 -9.41 14.75 1.17
CA GLN A 87 -8.26 15.37 1.79
C GLN A 87 -7.06 14.40 1.76
N GLY A 88 -5.85 14.94 1.55
CA GLY A 88 -4.62 14.15 1.63
C GLY A 88 -4.42 13.56 3.03
N ASN A 89 -3.86 12.36 3.08
CA ASN A 89 -3.57 11.65 4.34
C ASN A 89 -2.12 11.86 4.80
N ARG A 90 -1.36 12.69 4.07
CA ARG A 90 0.02 13.02 4.42
C ARG A 90 0.09 13.73 5.77
N LEU A 91 0.82 13.14 6.71
CA LEU A 91 1.21 13.80 7.95
C LEU A 91 2.50 14.59 7.72
N ASP A 92 2.48 15.87 8.10
CA ASP A 92 3.69 16.69 8.12
C ASP A 92 4.56 16.39 9.34
N PHE A 93 5.83 16.81 9.29
CA PHE A 93 6.80 16.55 10.36
C PHE A 93 6.40 17.16 11.70
N GLY A 94 5.64 18.27 11.72
CA GLY A 94 5.17 18.89 12.96
C GLY A 94 4.13 18.02 13.66
N ARG A 95 3.15 17.50 12.91
CA ARG A 95 2.14 16.57 13.45
C ARG A 95 2.74 15.23 13.86
N ILE A 96 3.76 14.75 13.16
CA ILE A 96 4.53 13.56 13.55
C ILE A 96 5.24 13.81 14.88
N GLY A 97 5.94 14.94 15.01
CA GLY A 97 6.62 15.33 16.26
C GLY A 97 5.65 15.45 17.43
N TYR A 98 4.50 16.09 17.22
CA TYR A 98 3.44 16.16 18.23
C TYR A 98 2.94 14.78 18.66
N ALA A 99 2.68 13.88 17.70
CA ALA A 99 2.28 12.51 18.01
C ALA A 99 3.36 11.77 18.83
N MET A 100 4.63 11.95 18.47
CA MET A 100 5.78 11.40 19.21
C MET A 100 5.81 11.92 20.65
N GLU A 101 5.71 13.24 20.87
CA GLU A 101 5.66 13.84 22.21
C GLU A 101 4.53 13.28 23.07
N LYS A 102 3.37 12.97 22.48
CA LYS A 102 2.25 12.39 23.21
C LYS A 102 2.47 10.94 23.62
N VAL A 103 3.27 10.17 22.88
CA VAL A 103 3.53 8.75 23.19
C VAL A 103 4.81 8.53 24.00
N VAL A 104 5.74 9.50 24.06
CA VAL A 104 6.96 9.44 24.88
C VAL A 104 6.68 9.10 26.35
N PRO A 105 5.70 9.72 27.05
CA PRO A 105 5.42 9.39 28.45
C PRO A 105 5.00 7.94 28.68
N ALA A 106 4.51 7.24 27.64
CA ALA A 106 4.15 5.84 27.71
C ALA A 106 5.38 4.89 27.55
N GLY A 107 6.57 5.42 27.24
CA GLY A 107 7.80 4.65 27.03
C GLY A 107 7.85 3.88 25.71
N ARG A 108 7.15 4.35 24.66
CA ARG A 108 6.84 3.57 23.45
C ARG A 108 7.28 4.22 22.14
N ILE A 109 8.55 4.61 22.03
CA ILE A 109 9.16 4.96 20.73
C ILE A 109 10.36 4.04 20.50
N SER A 110 10.25 3.19 19.48
CA SER A 110 11.38 2.45 18.91
C SER A 110 11.91 3.27 17.75
N THR A 111 13.20 3.61 17.79
CA THR A 111 13.93 4.28 16.70
C THR A 111 14.54 3.27 15.75
#